data_AF-A0A6I5NK29-F1
#
_entry.id   AF-A0A6I5NK29-F1
#
_cell.length_a   1.000
_cell.length_b   1.000
_cell.length_c   1.000
_cell.angle_alpha   90.00
_cell.angle_beta   90.00
_cell.angle_gamma   90.00
#
_symmetry.space_group_name_H-M   'P 1'
#
loop_
_entity.id
_entity.type
_entity.pdbx_description
1 polymer ?
#
loop_
_entity_poly.entity_id
_entity_poly.type
_entity_poly.pdbx_seq_one_letter_code
_entity_poly.pdbx_strand_id
1 'polypeptide(L)' 'MPSLVVRPGVTVRLKLQPEHVPDFVVMACGSDRAWIRQPEWPLHIQLCVRVTQLAMPYAQVS' A
#
# COMPACT_ATOMS: atom_id res chain seq x y z
N MET A 1 -8.75 19.48 -2.89
CA MET A 1 -8.57 18.09 -3.36
C MET A 1 -8.24 17.24 -2.15
N PRO A 2 -8.92 16.12 -1.90
CA PRO A 2 -8.53 15.23 -0.81
C PRO A 2 -7.10 14.74 -1.08
N SER A 3 -6.16 15.12 -0.22
CA SER A 3 -4.83 14.52 -0.24
C SER A 3 -4.99 13.08 0.26
N LEU A 4 -4.64 12.12 -0.59
CA LEU A 4 -4.66 10.71 -0.23
C LEU A 4 -3.59 10.49 0.84
N VAL A 5 -3.99 10.39 2.11
CA VAL A 5 -3.03 10.17 3.21
C VAL A 5 -2.81 8.67 3.36
N VAL A 6 -1.80 8.14 2.67
CA VAL A 6 -1.28 6.79 2.94
C VAL A 6 -0.56 6.84 4.29
N ARG A 7 -0.89 5.92 5.21
CA ARG A 7 -0.25 5.81 6.51
C ARG A 7 0.43 4.44 6.66
N PRO A 8 1.58 4.37 7.35
CA PRO A 8 2.13 3.09 7.79
C PRO A 8 1.11 2.26 8.58
N GLY A 9 1.14 0.94 8.39
CA GLY A 9 0.22 -0.02 9.01
C GLY A 9 -1.07 -0.27 8.23
N VAL A 10 -1.38 0.53 7.21
CA VAL A 10 -2.58 0.34 6.38
C VAL A 10 -2.37 -0.82 5.40
N THR A 11 -3.41 -1.62 5.20
CA THR A 11 -3.45 -2.65 4.16
C THR A 11 -3.91 -2.06 2.84
N VAL A 12 -3.18 -2.35 1.76
CA VAL A 12 -3.40 -1.80 0.42
C VAL A 12 -3.25 -2.90 -0.62
N ARG A 13 -3.91 -2.72 -1.77
CA ARG A 13 -3.65 -3.52 -2.97
C ARG A 13 -2.97 -2.68 -4.03
N LEU A 14 -2.33 -3.33 -5.00
CA LEU A 14 -1.92 -2.67 -6.23
C LEU A 14 -3.08 -2.65 -7.22
N LYS A 15 -3.14 -1.61 -8.04
CA LYS A 15 -4.03 -1.60 -9.21
C LYS A 15 -3.67 -2.79 -10.09
N LEU A 16 -4.69 -3.52 -10.54
CA LEU A 16 -4.53 -4.75 -11.34
C LEU A 16 -3.82 -5.91 -10.61
N GLN A 17 -3.74 -5.86 -9.28
CA GLN A 17 -3.28 -7.01 -8.50
C GLN A 17 -4.23 -8.20 -8.74
N PRO A 18 -3.71 -9.37 -9.17
CA PRO A 18 -4.52 -10.57 -9.30
C PRO A 18 -5.15 -10.94 -7.95
N GLU A 19 -6.38 -11.46 -7.98
CA GLU A 19 -7.15 -11.72 -6.75
C GLU A 19 -6.44 -12.70 -5.81
N HIS A 20 -5.72 -13.67 -6.35
CA HIS A 20 -4.95 -14.67 -5.61
C HIS A 20 -3.71 -14.12 -4.89
N VAL A 21 -3.25 -12.91 -5.23
CA VAL A 21 -2.10 -12.29 -4.57
C VAL A 21 -2.57 -11.65 -3.27
N PRO A 22 -1.97 -11.97 -2.12
CA PRO A 22 -2.30 -11.36 -0.83
C PRO A 22 -2.10 -9.85 -0.82
N ASP A 23 -2.87 -9.17 0.04
CA ASP A 23 -2.76 -7.73 0.23
C ASP A 23 -1.39 -7.34 0.82
N PHE A 24 -1.01 -6.09 0.59
CA PHE A 24 0.23 -5.53 1.09
C PHE A 24 -0.02 -4.65 2.31
N VAL A 25 0.93 -4.61 3.23
CA VAL A 25 0.94 -3.65 4.35
C VAL A 25 1.91 -2.52 4.01
N VAL A 26 1.48 -1.29 4.21
CA VAL A 26 2.31 -0.10 4.08
C VAL A 26 3.27 -0.02 5.26
N MET A 27 4.56 0.06 4.99
CA MET A 27 5.62 0.21 5.99
C MET A 27 6.05 1.66 6.17
N ALA A 28 6.10 2.42 5.08
CA ALA A 28 6.50 3.82 5.07
C ALA A 28 5.84 4.58 3.91
N CYS A 29 5.70 5.88 4.06
CA CYS A 29 5.16 6.76 3.03
C CYS A 29 6.05 7.98 2.87
N GLY A 30 6.34 8.32 1.61
CA GLY A 30 6.90 9.60 1.21
C GLY A 30 5.84 10.46 0.49
N SER A 31 6.28 11.52 -0.16
CA SER A 31 5.40 12.45 -0.87
C SER A 31 4.65 11.82 -2.06
N ASP A 32 5.33 11.01 -2.88
CA ASP A 32 4.72 10.34 -4.07
C ASP A 32 4.86 8.81 -4.06
N ARG A 33 5.49 8.25 -3.03
CA ARG A 33 5.88 6.85 -2.93
C ARG A 33 5.44 6.21 -1.62
N ALA A 34 5.20 4.91 -1.68
CA ALA A 34 4.94 4.08 -0.52
C ALA A 34 5.85 2.83 -0.57
N TRP A 35 6.30 2.41 0.60
CA TRP A 35 6.98 1.14 0.76
C TRP A 35 5.99 0.15 1.33
N ILE A 36 5.76 -0.94 0.60
CA ILE A 36 4.74 -1.94 0.92
C ILE A 36 5.37 -3.33 0.94
N ARG A 37 4.75 -4.26 1.65
CA ARG A 37 5.23 -5.65 1.72
C ARG A 37 4.10 -6.64 1.96
N GLN A 38 4.34 -7.90 1.62
CA GLN A 38 3.47 -8.97 2.10
C GLN A 38 3.92 -9.43 3.50
N PRO A 39 2.98 -9.82 4.38
CA PRO A 39 3.31 -10.34 5.71
C PRO A 39 4.21 -11.56 5.65
N GLU A 40 4.02 -12.46 4.68
CA GLU A 40 4.82 -13.69 4.57
C GLU A 40 6.27 -13.47 4.13
N TRP A 41 6.61 -12.30 3.60
CA TRP A 41 7.97 -12.03 3.13
C TRP A 41 8.97 -11.92 4.28
N PRO A 42 10.27 -12.18 4.03
CA PRO A 42 11.32 -11.83 4.96
C PRO A 42 11.31 -10.33 5.29
N LEU A 43 11.70 -9.96 6.52
CA LEU A 43 11.52 -8.59 7.02
C LEU A 43 12.22 -7.49 6.20
N HIS A 44 13.29 -7.84 5.50
CA HIS A 44 14.09 -6.93 4.69
C HIS A 44 13.56 -6.74 3.26
N ILE A 45 12.51 -7.47 2.86
CA ILE A 45 11.93 -7.37 1.52
C ILE A 45 10.73 -6.43 1.56
N GLN A 46 10.80 -5.39 0.74
CA GLN A 46 9.73 -4.42 0.55
C GLN A 46 9.75 -3.90 -0.89
N LEU A 47 8.58 -3.51 -1.40
CA LEU A 47 8.43 -2.86 -2.70
C LEU A 47 8.25 -1.36 -2.52
N CYS A 48 8.99 -0.58 -3.29
CA CYS A 48 8.77 0.86 -3.42
C CYS A 48 7.87 1.12 -4.64
N VAL A 49 6.67 1.63 -4.41
CA VAL A 49 5.67 1.89 -5.44
C VAL A 49 5.22 3.34 -5.42
N ARG A 50 4.70 3.85 -6.55
CA ARG A 50 4.05 5.16 -6.54
C ARG A 50 2.69 5.05 -5.86
N VAL A 51 2.30 6.08 -5.13
CA VAL A 51 0.98 6.14 -4.48
C VAL A 51 -0.16 6.00 -5.50
N THR A 52 0.04 6.47 -6.73
CA THR A 52 -0.92 6.32 -7.84
C THR A 52 -1.11 4.88 -8.33
N GLN A 53 -0.22 3.96 -7.97
CA GLN A 53 -0.34 2.52 -8.28
C GLN A 53 -1.12 1.76 -7.21
N LEU A 54 -1.39 2.37 -6.06
CA LEU A 54 -2.18 1.76 -4.99
C LEU A 54 -3.67 1.80 -5.34
N ALA A 55 -4.33 0.67 -5.14
CA ALA A 55 -5.78 0.55 -5.00
C ALA A 55 -6.07 0.53 -3.50
N MET A 56 -6.35 1.70 -2.93
CA MET A 56 -6.77 1.81 -1.53
C MET A 56 -8.14 1.15 -1.37
N PRO A 57 -8.40 0.39 -0.29
CA PRO A 57 -9.78 0.18 0.12
C PRO A 57 -10.38 1.57 0.36
N TYR A 58 -11.63 1.75 -0.07
CA TYR A 58 -12.41 2.99 0.07
C TYR A 58 -12.07 3.71 1.38
N ALA A 59 -11.87 5.02 1.29
CA ALA A 59 -11.63 5.91 2.42
C ALA A 59 -12.43 5.41 3.64
N GLN A 60 -11.73 5.06 4.72
CA GLN A 60 -12.41 4.83 5.99
C GLN A 60 -13.04 6.16 6.38
N VAL A 61 -14.30 6.33 6.00
CA VAL A 61 -15.19 7.34 6.54
C VAL A 61 -15.23 7.05 8.04
N SER A 62 -14.77 8.02 8.84
CA SER A 62 -14.81 8.00 10.30
C SER A 62 -16.21 7.72 10.83
#